data_AF-A0A7C4BZS0-F1
#
_entry.id   AF-A0A7C4BZS0-F1
#
_cell.length_a   1.000
_cell.length_b   1.000
_cell.length_c   1.000
_cell.angle_alpha   90.00
_cell.angle_beta   90.00
_cell.angle_gamma   90.00
#
_symmetry.space_group_name_H-M   'P 1'
#
loop_
_entity.id
_entity.type
_entity.pdbx_description
1 polymer ?
#
loop_
_entity_poly.entity_id
_entity_poly.type
_entity_poly.pdbx_seq_one_letter_code
_entity_poly.pdbx_strand_id
1 'polypeptide(L)'
;MIGRQRFGQRGSGMVEAALCLLAFAMALFAIFEFSYLLFVQQTLNERGRAALRYGVVKPFDPVPIQNMVLYGRADEPEGAEPALNLNRSMVEVQRLGPGTTDDRLRLVIRNYEQRCISPWLPSRFIAKPITLSLPYEPPPPSR
;
A
#
# COMPACT_ATOMS: atom_id res chain seq x y z
N MET A 1 -21.79 15.84 -66.40
CA MET A 1 -20.87 15.67 -65.24
C MET A 1 -21.68 15.83 -63.97
N ILE A 2 -21.99 14.73 -63.27
CA ILE A 2 -22.82 14.74 -62.05
C ILE A 2 -21.89 14.77 -60.83
N GLY A 3 -21.94 15.87 -60.08
CA GLY A 3 -21.18 16.06 -58.85
C GLY A 3 -21.73 15.21 -57.71
N ARG A 4 -20.94 14.23 -57.28
CA ARG A 4 -21.27 13.32 -56.18
C ARG A 4 -21.07 14.07 -54.85
N GLN A 5 -22.16 14.56 -54.24
CA GLN A 5 -22.10 15.23 -52.94
C GLN A 5 -21.75 14.23 -51.83
N ARG A 6 -20.66 14.50 -51.10
CA ARG A 6 -20.18 13.73 -49.93
C ARG A 6 -21.04 14.02 -48.70
N PHE A 7 -22.22 13.43 -48.62
CA PHE A 7 -23.01 13.40 -47.38
C PHE A 7 -22.61 12.17 -46.56
N GLY A 8 -21.77 12.35 -45.55
CA GLY A 8 -21.38 11.25 -44.65
C GLY A 8 -20.38 11.59 -43.53
N GLN A 9 -19.74 12.76 -43.56
CA GLN A 9 -18.60 13.05 -42.66
C GLN A 9 -18.99 13.62 -41.27
N ARG A 10 -20.23 14.10 -41.07
CA ARG A 10 -20.62 14.79 -39.82
C ARG A 10 -20.74 13.87 -38.60
N GLY A 11 -21.09 12.59 -38.79
CA GLY A 11 -21.13 11.60 -37.70
C GLY A 11 -19.76 11.03 -37.33
N SER A 12 -18.83 10.98 -38.30
CA SER A 12 -17.49 10.41 -38.13
C SER A 12 -16.68 11.18 -37.08
N GLY A 13 -16.72 12.52 -37.13
CA GLY A 13 -15.97 13.34 -36.16
C GLY A 13 -16.48 13.22 -34.73
N MET A 14 -17.79 12.99 -34.55
CA MET A 14 -18.38 12.78 -33.21
C MET A 14 -17.95 11.42 -32.62
N VAL A 15 -17.93 10.37 -33.44
CA VAL A 15 -17.48 9.04 -33.00
C VAL A 15 -15.98 9.06 -32.69
N GLU A 16 -15.17 9.70 -33.53
CA GLU A 16 -13.74 9.85 -33.31
C GLU A 16 -13.45 10.61 -32.00
N ALA A 17 -14.12 11.75 -31.77
CA ALA A 17 -13.98 12.50 -30.53
C ALA A 17 -14.42 11.70 -29.29
N ALA A 18 -15.49 10.90 -29.40
CA ALA A 18 -15.94 10.02 -28.31
C ALA A 18 -14.92 8.93 -27.99
N LEU A 19 -14.29 8.32 -29.01
CA LEU A 19 -13.24 7.32 -28.83
C LEU A 19 -11.96 7.95 -28.24
N CYS A 20 -11.57 9.14 -28.70
CA CYS A 20 -10.46 9.88 -28.12
C CYS A 20 -10.71 10.22 -26.66
N LEU A 21 -11.92 10.69 -26.31
CA LEU A 21 -12.30 10.97 -24.93
C LEU A 21 -12.27 9.72 -24.06
N LEU A 22 -12.79 8.59 -24.57
CA LEU A 22 -12.76 7.32 -23.85
C LEU A 22 -11.32 6.85 -23.60
N ALA A 23 -10.46 6.88 -24.63
CA ALA A 23 -9.06 6.50 -24.51
C ALA A 23 -8.31 7.41 -23.53
N PHE A 24 -8.55 8.73 -23.60
CA PHE A 24 -8.01 9.70 -22.66
C PHE A 24 -8.46 9.43 -21.22
N ALA A 25 -9.75 9.20 -21.00
CA ALA A 25 -10.29 8.89 -19.69
C ALA A 25 -9.69 7.61 -19.12
N MET A 26 -9.58 6.54 -19.91
CA MET A 26 -8.94 5.30 -19.48
C MET A 26 -7.47 5.51 -19.07
N ALA A 27 -6.71 6.27 -19.87
CA ALA A 27 -5.32 6.61 -19.54
C ALA A 27 -5.22 7.42 -18.24
N LEU A 28 -6.11 8.41 -18.05
CA LEU A 28 -6.15 9.23 -16.85
C LEU A 28 -6.43 8.39 -15.59
N PHE A 29 -7.45 7.54 -15.63
CA PHE A 29 -7.77 6.64 -14.50
C PHE A 29 -6.62 5.66 -14.24
N ALA A 30 -6.00 5.09 -15.27
CA ALA A 30 -4.87 4.19 -15.11
C ALA A 30 -3.71 4.88 -14.36
N ILE A 31 -3.34 6.11 -14.75
CA ILE A 31 -2.26 6.87 -14.08
C ILE A 31 -2.57 7.08 -12.60
N PHE A 32 -3.79 7.50 -12.27
CA PHE A 32 -4.20 7.70 -10.88
C PHE A 32 -4.17 6.40 -10.08
N GLU A 33 -4.64 5.29 -10.66
CA GLU A 33 -4.60 3.99 -10.00
C GLU A 33 -3.17 3.54 -9.73
N PHE A 34 -2.29 3.57 -10.73
CA PHE A 34 -0.88 3.20 -10.53
C PHE A 34 -0.19 4.08 -9.48
N SER A 35 -0.49 5.38 -9.48
CA SER A 35 0.06 6.31 -8.49
C SER A 35 -0.39 5.95 -7.07
N TYR A 36 -1.68 5.67 -6.88
CA TYR A 36 -2.23 5.27 -5.58
C TYR A 36 -1.64 3.93 -5.11
N LEU A 37 -1.52 2.94 -6.01
CA LEU A 37 -0.94 1.64 -5.69
C LEU A 37 0.51 1.75 -5.20
N LEU A 38 1.32 2.52 -5.92
CA LEU A 38 2.71 2.76 -5.54
C LEU A 38 2.79 3.52 -4.21
N PHE A 39 1.95 4.53 -4.02
CA PHE A 39 1.90 5.28 -2.76
C PHE A 39 1.60 4.38 -1.56
N VAL A 40 0.59 3.51 -1.65
CA VAL A 40 0.25 2.56 -0.58
C VAL A 40 1.41 1.62 -0.30
N GLN A 41 2.03 1.06 -1.34
CA GLN A 41 3.14 0.12 -1.18
C GLN A 41 4.37 0.79 -0.52
N GLN A 42 4.73 2.00 -0.94
CA GLN A 42 5.86 2.73 -0.35
C GLN A 42 5.57 3.13 1.09
N THR A 43 4.36 3.65 1.36
CA THR A 43 3.96 4.04 2.72
C THR A 43 4.01 2.86 3.69
N LEU A 44 3.48 1.69 3.30
CA LEU A 44 3.53 0.49 4.14
C LEU A 44 4.97 -0.01 4.37
N ASN A 45 5.82 0.05 3.35
CA ASN A 45 7.23 -0.30 3.48
C ASN A 45 7.97 0.63 4.44
N GLU A 46 7.76 1.94 4.33
CA GLU A 46 8.40 2.92 5.20
C GLU A 46 7.96 2.76 6.65
N ARG A 47 6.66 2.60 6.89
CA ARG A 47 6.13 2.37 8.25
C ARG A 47 6.59 1.04 8.83
N GLY A 48 6.62 -0.02 8.04
CA GLY A 48 7.15 -1.31 8.46
C GLY A 48 8.64 -1.24 8.82
N ARG A 49 9.44 -0.50 8.06
CA ARG A 49 10.86 -0.25 8.37
C ARG A 49 11.03 0.61 9.63
N ALA A 50 10.20 1.62 9.83
CA ALA A 50 10.20 2.44 11.04
C ALA A 50 9.86 1.61 12.29
N ALA A 51 8.83 0.75 12.18
CA ALA A 51 8.44 -0.18 13.24
C ALA A 51 9.55 -1.17 13.60
N LEU A 52 10.20 -1.79 12.60
CA LEU A 52 11.32 -2.67 12.85
C LEU A 52 12.51 -1.91 13.49
N ARG A 53 12.86 -0.72 13.00
CA ARG A 53 13.94 0.09 13.60
C ARG A 53 13.68 0.41 15.06
N TYR A 54 12.43 0.70 15.42
CA TYR A 54 12.01 0.88 16.82
C TYR A 54 12.18 -0.42 17.62
N GLY A 55 11.69 -1.54 17.08
CA GLY A 55 11.74 -2.84 17.76
C GLY A 55 13.15 -3.41 17.94
N VAL A 56 14.08 -3.09 17.04
CA VAL A 56 15.45 -3.62 17.07
C VAL A 56 16.23 -3.16 18.30
N VAL A 57 15.96 -1.96 18.81
CA VAL A 57 16.73 -1.34 19.92
C VAL A 57 16.00 -1.40 21.27
N LYS A 58 14.81 -1.99 21.31
CA LYS A 58 13.97 -2.09 22.51
C LYS A 58 13.78 -3.56 22.87
N PRO A 59 13.48 -3.88 24.15
CA PRO A 59 13.01 -5.21 24.51
C PRO A 59 11.86 -5.62 23.59
N PHE A 60 11.90 -6.86 23.11
CA PHE A 60 10.89 -7.36 22.20
C PHE A 60 9.50 -7.31 22.84
N ASP A 61 8.63 -6.46 22.29
CA ASP A 61 7.21 -6.39 22.59
C ASP A 61 6.46 -6.16 21.26
N PRO A 62 5.59 -7.09 20.82
CA PRO A 62 4.91 -6.97 19.53
C PRO A 62 3.89 -5.82 19.49
N VAL A 63 3.31 -5.42 20.62
CA VAL A 63 2.23 -4.40 20.64
C VAL A 63 2.72 -3.01 20.19
N PRO A 64 3.77 -2.41 20.78
CA PRO A 64 4.26 -1.10 20.35
C PRO A 64 4.86 -1.14 18.95
N ILE A 65 5.39 -2.29 18.50
CA ILE A 65 5.89 -2.46 17.12
C ILE A 65 4.71 -2.47 16.13
N GLN A 66 3.62 -3.18 16.44
CA GLN A 66 2.39 -3.14 15.63
C GLN A 66 1.79 -1.74 15.59
N ASN A 67 1.72 -1.04 16.73
CA ASN A 67 1.21 0.34 16.80
C ASN A 67 2.04 1.30 15.95
N MET A 68 3.36 1.09 15.87
CA MET A 68 4.21 1.88 14.98
C MET A 68 3.80 1.71 13.50
N VAL A 69 3.38 0.51 13.09
CA VAL A 69 2.86 0.27 11.73
C VAL A 69 1.48 0.87 11.52
N LEU A 70 0.61 0.88 12.53
CA LEU A 70 -0.79 1.36 12.41
C LEU A 70 -0.90 2.87 12.56
N TYR A 71 -0.22 3.45 13.54
CA TYR A 71 -0.36 4.84 13.99
C TYR A 71 0.91 5.68 13.83
N GLY A 72 2.05 5.07 13.49
CA GLY A 72 3.33 5.80 13.35
C GLY A 72 3.94 6.22 14.69
N ARG A 73 3.46 5.63 15.79
CA ARG A 73 3.94 5.85 17.16
C ARG A 73 3.74 4.56 17.99
N ALA A 74 4.47 4.41 19.09
CA ALA A 74 4.42 3.21 19.92
C ALA A 74 3.12 3.10 20.74
N ASP A 75 2.59 4.24 21.18
CA ASP A 75 1.37 4.29 21.98
C ASP A 75 0.12 4.38 21.10
N GLU A 76 -0.93 3.63 21.43
CA GLU A 76 -2.20 3.71 20.73
C GLU A 76 -2.89 5.04 21.09
N PRO A 77 -3.09 5.98 20.15
CA PRO A 77 -3.78 7.21 20.43
C PRO A 77 -5.28 6.94 20.58
N GLU A 78 -5.89 7.51 21.61
CA GLU A 78 -7.32 7.35 21.86
C GLU A 78 -8.14 7.91 20.69
N GLY A 79 -8.99 7.07 20.09
CA GLY A 79 -9.86 7.43 18.96
C GLY A 79 -9.13 7.66 17.62
N ALA A 80 -7.85 7.27 17.48
CA ALA A 80 -7.16 7.38 16.22
C ALA A 80 -7.52 6.26 15.24
N GLU A 81 -7.77 6.63 14.00
CA GLU A 81 -7.96 5.66 12.92
C GLU A 81 -6.61 5.09 12.46
N PRO A 82 -6.48 3.76 12.32
CA PRO A 82 -5.31 3.15 11.73
C PRO A 82 -5.10 3.65 10.30
N ALA A 83 -3.85 3.95 9.92
CA ALA A 83 -3.62 4.40 8.56
C ALA A 83 -3.90 3.28 7.54
N LEU A 84 -4.38 3.68 6.36
CA LEU A 84 -4.66 2.79 5.24
C LEU A 84 -5.67 1.68 5.56
N ASN A 85 -6.58 1.90 6.52
CA ASN A 85 -7.58 0.94 6.97
C ASN A 85 -6.99 -0.40 7.44
N LEU A 86 -5.75 -0.36 7.95
CA LEU A 86 -5.11 -1.55 8.51
C LEU A 86 -5.74 -1.91 9.86
N ASN A 87 -5.75 -3.20 10.17
CA ASN A 87 -6.10 -3.67 11.51
C ASN A 87 -4.89 -4.34 12.16
N ARG A 88 -4.84 -4.42 13.50
CA ARG A 88 -3.80 -5.13 14.24
C ARG A 88 -3.68 -6.60 13.83
N SER A 89 -4.80 -7.25 13.46
CA SER A 89 -4.79 -8.63 12.94
C SER A 89 -4.06 -8.80 11.60
N MET A 90 -3.87 -7.71 10.86
CA MET A 90 -3.18 -7.70 9.57
C MET A 90 -1.65 -7.55 9.72
N VAL A 91 -1.16 -7.20 10.91
CA VAL A 91 0.26 -6.94 11.17
C VAL A 91 0.82 -8.00 12.13
N GLU A 92 1.65 -8.88 11.59
CA GLU A 92 2.29 -9.95 12.31
C GLU A 92 3.75 -9.58 12.60
N VAL A 93 4.15 -9.63 13.87
CA VAL A 93 5.53 -9.35 14.31
C VAL A 93 6.08 -10.56 15.02
N GLN A 94 7.24 -11.04 14.61
CA GLN A 94 7.89 -12.21 15.18
C GLN A 94 9.38 -11.92 15.42
N ARG A 95 9.92 -12.47 16.50
CA ARG A 95 11.37 -12.58 16.71
C ARG A 95 11.80 -14.01 16.40
N LEU A 96 12.75 -14.16 15.48
CA LEU A 96 13.25 -15.44 15.00
C LEU A 96 14.68 -15.62 15.49
N GLY A 97 15.00 -16.82 15.99
CA GLY A 97 16.35 -17.17 16.45
C GLY A 97 16.85 -16.37 17.67
N PRO A 98 16.05 -16.19 18.74
CA PRO A 98 16.50 -15.42 19.90
C PRO A 98 17.79 -16.02 20.49
N GLY A 99 18.82 -15.18 20.67
CA GLY A 99 20.10 -15.61 21.25
C GLY A 99 21.02 -16.40 20.31
N THR A 100 20.69 -16.50 19.02
CA THR A 100 21.59 -17.04 17.99
C THR A 100 22.20 -15.93 17.16
N THR A 101 23.20 -16.25 16.33
CA THR A 101 23.77 -15.29 15.34
C THR A 101 22.72 -14.81 14.32
N ASP A 102 21.57 -15.49 14.23
CA ASP A 102 20.49 -15.20 13.30
C ASP A 102 19.31 -14.43 13.93
N ASP A 103 19.47 -13.90 15.14
CA ASP A 103 18.43 -13.17 15.87
C ASP A 103 17.92 -11.98 15.04
N ARG A 104 16.65 -12.06 14.65
CA ARG A 104 16.04 -11.09 13.74
C ARG A 104 14.59 -10.84 14.08
N LEU A 105 14.16 -9.60 13.90
CA LEU A 105 12.75 -9.24 13.89
C LEU A 105 12.21 -9.35 12.48
N ARG A 106 11.07 -10.02 12.33
CA ARG A 106 10.31 -10.15 11.10
C ARG A 106 8.94 -9.50 11.29
N LEU A 107 8.56 -8.67 10.32
CA LEU A 107 7.26 -8.03 10.25
C LEU A 107 6.58 -8.42 8.95
N VAL A 108 5.32 -8.85 9.03
CA VAL A 108 4.50 -9.21 7.88
C VAL A 108 3.18 -8.45 7.93
N ILE A 109 2.89 -7.69 6.87
CA ILE A 109 1.59 -7.04 6.67
C ILE A 109 0.81 -7.87 5.66
N ARG A 110 -0.34 -8.41 6.05
CA ARG A 110 -1.18 -9.32 5.24
C ARG A 110 -2.59 -8.77 5.12
N ASN A 111 -3.31 -9.23 4.09
CA ASN A 111 -4.75 -8.98 3.95
C ASN A 111 -5.15 -7.49 3.97
N TYR A 112 -4.26 -6.59 3.54
CA TYR A 112 -4.59 -5.18 3.40
C TYR A 112 -5.33 -4.95 2.08
N GLU A 113 -6.42 -4.18 2.14
CA GLU A 113 -7.26 -3.89 0.99
C GLU A 113 -6.66 -2.75 0.15
N GLN A 114 -6.62 -2.95 -1.17
CA GLN A 114 -6.38 -1.89 -2.13
C GLN A 114 -7.68 -1.53 -2.83
N ARG A 115 -7.96 -0.23 -2.91
CA ARG A 115 -9.14 0.31 -3.58
C ARG A 115 -8.78 0.74 -4.99
N CYS A 116 -9.54 0.26 -5.96
CA CYS A 116 -9.53 0.79 -7.34
C CYS A 116 -10.57 1.91 -7.46
N ILE A 117 -10.23 2.92 -8.26
CA ILE A 117 -11.08 4.08 -8.52
C ILE A 117 -11.79 3.91 -9.87
N SER A 118 -11.19 3.15 -10.79
CA SER A 118 -11.71 2.94 -12.12
C SER A 118 -13.04 2.17 -12.09
N PRO A 119 -14.00 2.56 -12.94
CA PRO A 119 -15.31 1.90 -13.00
C PRO A 119 -15.26 0.53 -13.68
N TRP A 120 -14.18 0.22 -14.40
CA TRP A 120 -14.04 -1.01 -15.17
C TRP A 120 -13.41 -2.17 -14.38
N LEU A 121 -12.72 -1.88 -13.27
CA LEU A 121 -12.08 -2.90 -12.42
C LEU A 121 -12.88 -3.13 -11.12
N PRO A 122 -12.68 -4.27 -10.45
CA PRO A 122 -13.25 -4.50 -9.13
C PRO A 122 -12.82 -3.41 -8.16
N SER A 123 -13.77 -2.82 -7.43
CA SER A 123 -13.50 -1.67 -6.55
C SER A 123 -12.51 -1.98 -5.41
N ARG A 124 -12.31 -3.26 -5.05
CA ARG A 124 -11.41 -3.69 -3.97
C ARG A 124 -10.74 -5.00 -4.32
N PHE A 125 -9.48 -5.14 -3.91
CA PHE A 125 -8.73 -6.38 -3.99
C PHE A 125 -7.73 -6.53 -2.85
N ILE A 126 -7.38 -7.77 -2.52
CA ILE A 126 -6.40 -8.10 -1.48
C ILE A 126 -5.02 -8.13 -2.11
N ALA A 127 -4.12 -7.30 -1.58
CA ALA A 127 -2.77 -7.19 -2.10
C ALA A 127 -1.82 -8.26 -1.54
N LYS A 128 -0.69 -8.47 -2.24
CA LYS A 128 0.37 -9.39 -1.82
C LYS A 128 0.94 -8.94 -0.46
N PRO A 129 1.20 -9.88 0.47
CA PRO A 129 1.75 -9.53 1.76
C PRO A 129 3.15 -8.92 1.65
N ILE A 130 3.42 -7.92 2.48
CA ILE A 130 4.71 -7.27 2.60
C ILE A 130 5.46 -7.92 3.77
N THR A 131 6.65 -8.46 3.51
CA THR A 131 7.52 -9.03 4.55
C THR A 131 8.79 -8.23 4.65
N LEU A 132 9.13 -7.79 5.85
CA LEU A 132 10.34 -7.05 6.17
C LEU A 132 11.04 -7.75 7.33
N SER A 133 12.37 -7.69 7.37
CA SER A 133 13.13 -8.18 8.52
C SER A 133 14.39 -7.35 8.76
N LEU A 134 14.78 -7.22 10.03
CA LEU A 134 16.01 -6.58 10.47
C LEU A 134 16.68 -7.42 11.58
N PRO A 135 18.02 -7.41 11.68
CA PRO A 135 18.72 -8.06 12.79
C PRO A 135 18.33 -7.40 14.11
N TYR A 136 18.14 -8.20 15.16
CA TYR A 136 17.77 -7.71 16.49
C TYR A 136 19.02 -7.37 17.29
N GLU A 137 19.05 -6.20 17.91
CA GLU A 137 20.17 -5.77 18.75
C GLU A 137 19.70 -5.74 20.21
N PRO A 138 20.15 -6.69 21.06
CA PRO A 138 19.70 -6.72 22.44
C PRO A 138 20.09 -5.41 23.15
N PRO A 139 19.18 -4.79 23.93
CA PRO A 139 19.49 -3.58 24.67
C PRO A 139 20.63 -3.85 25.66
N PRO A 140 21.53 -2.88 25.90
CA PRO A 140 22.63 -3.05 26.83
C PRO A 140 22.09 -3.38 28.23
N PRO A 141 22.78 -4.25 29.00
CA PRO A 141 22.36 -4.59 30.35
C PRO A 141 22.34 -3.31 31.19
N SER A 142 21.22 -3.04 31.85
CA SER A 142 21.10 -1.96 32.84
C SER A 142 22.12 -2.21 33.96
N ARG A 143 23.04 -1.26 34.15
CA ARG A 143 23.96 -1.25 35.30
C ARG A 143 23.22 -0.95 36.60
#